data_AF-A0A7W1L886-F1
#
_entry.id   AF-A0A7W1L886-F1
#
_cell.length_a   1.000
_cell.length_b   1.000
_cell.length_c   1.000
_cell.angle_alpha   90.00
_cell.angle_beta   90.00
_cell.angle_gamma   90.00
#
_symmetry.space_group_name_H-M   'P 1'
#
loop_
_entity.id
_entity.type
_entity.pdbx_description
1 polymer ?
#
loop_
_entity_poly.entity_id
_entity_poly.type
_entity_poly.pdbx_seq_one_letter_code
_entity_poly.pdbx_strand_id
1 'polypeptide(L)'
;MRIGAVAFALAAAFSTPAVTQAQDITIPAPTGMVNDFAGVIDEATRQRLNRIAEDVRARSGGEMAIVTLPDIGQRAASDIALRIGREWKVGRIASPGDA
;
A
#
# COMPACT_ATOMS: atom_id res chain seq x y z
N MET A 1 -7.64 71.59 -13.29
CA MET A 1 -8.36 70.34 -13.64
C MET A 1 -7.38 69.19 -13.48
N ARG A 2 -7.66 68.24 -12.58
CA ARG A 2 -6.75 67.17 -12.10
C ARG A 2 -7.07 65.86 -12.82
N ILE A 3 -6.09 65.20 -13.43
CA ILE A 3 -6.06 63.74 -13.69
C ILE A 3 -4.56 63.40 -13.77
N GLY A 4 -3.89 62.72 -12.83
CA GLY A 4 -4.29 61.62 -11.96
C GLY A 4 -3.62 60.35 -12.47
N ALA A 5 -2.32 60.16 -12.17
CA ALA A 5 -1.58 58.97 -12.55
C ALA A 5 -2.19 57.73 -11.88
N VAL A 6 -2.72 56.81 -12.67
CA VAL A 6 -3.20 55.52 -12.19
C VAL A 6 -2.10 54.50 -12.45
N ALA A 7 -1.26 54.28 -11.44
CA ALA A 7 -0.35 53.15 -11.42
C ALA A 7 -1.17 51.88 -11.14
N PHE A 8 -1.36 51.04 -12.16
CA PHE A 8 -2.04 49.76 -12.03
C PHE A 8 -1.02 48.75 -11.48
N ALA A 9 -0.97 48.59 -10.16
CA ALA A 9 -0.20 47.54 -9.52
C ALA A 9 -0.92 46.19 -9.74
N LEU A 10 -0.48 45.43 -10.73
CA LEU A 10 -0.95 44.07 -10.98
C LEU A 10 -0.36 43.14 -9.91
N ALA A 11 -1.08 42.93 -8.81
CA ALA A 11 -0.72 41.93 -7.81
C ALA A 11 -0.98 40.53 -8.39
N ALA A 12 0.03 39.91 -8.99
CA ALA A 12 -0.01 38.52 -9.39
C ALA A 12 -0.03 37.63 -8.14
N ALA A 13 -1.21 37.11 -7.79
CA ALA A 13 -1.37 36.10 -6.76
C ALA A 13 -0.74 34.78 -7.27
N PHE A 14 0.53 34.55 -6.94
CA PHE A 14 1.17 33.26 -7.17
C PHE A 14 0.58 32.25 -6.17
N SER A 15 -0.40 31.45 -6.62
CA SER A 15 -0.79 30.23 -5.90
C SER A 15 0.38 29.26 -5.94
N THR A 16 1.06 29.08 -4.81
CA THR A 16 2.04 28.01 -4.63
C THR A 16 1.30 26.67 -4.68
N PRO A 17 1.62 25.77 -5.63
CA PRO A 17 1.09 24.42 -5.57
C PRO A 17 1.68 23.76 -4.32
N ALA A 18 0.81 23.32 -3.41
CA ALA A 18 1.23 22.49 -2.29
C ALA A 18 1.76 21.17 -2.87
N VAL A 19 3.07 20.97 -2.81
CA VAL A 19 3.68 19.67 -3.08
C VAL A 19 3.26 18.75 -1.94
N THR A 20 2.25 17.91 -2.18
CA THR A 20 1.91 16.82 -1.27
C THR A 20 3.10 15.86 -1.26
N GLN A 21 3.92 15.96 -0.22
CA GLN A 21 4.97 14.99 0.04
C GLN A 21 4.29 13.66 0.37
N ALA A 22 4.51 12.65 -0.47
CA ALA A 22 3.95 11.32 -0.24
C ALA A 22 4.50 10.80 1.09
N GLN A 23 3.63 10.58 2.07
CA GLN A 23 4.02 9.95 3.33
C GLN A 23 4.46 8.52 3.02
N ASP A 24 5.64 8.13 3.50
CA ASP A 24 6.11 6.76 3.35
C ASP A 24 5.21 5.83 4.18
N ILE A 25 4.72 4.77 3.54
CA ILE A 25 3.83 3.81 4.20
C ILE A 25 4.70 2.82 4.97
N THR A 26 4.60 2.89 6.30
CA THR A 26 5.19 1.88 7.19
C THR A 26 4.46 0.56 7.00
N ILE A 27 5.17 -0.47 6.57
CA ILE A 27 4.65 -1.84 6.50
C ILE A 27 4.80 -2.46 7.90
N PRO A 28 3.71 -2.90 8.56
CA PRO A 28 3.82 -3.59 9.84
C PRO A 28 4.49 -4.97 9.69
N ALA A 29 5.01 -5.52 10.78
CA ALA A 29 5.56 -6.87 10.77
C ALA A 29 4.45 -7.91 10.49
N PRO A 30 4.76 -9.01 9.77
CA PRO A 30 3.78 -10.03 9.49
C PRO A 30 3.38 -10.78 10.78
N THR A 31 2.09 -11.11 10.90
CA THR A 31 1.52 -11.87 12.01
C THR A 31 1.15 -13.31 11.61
N GLY A 32 1.17 -13.61 10.31
CA GLY A 32 0.88 -14.93 9.75
C GLY A 32 0.57 -14.85 8.26
N MET A 33 -0.23 -15.81 7.77
CA MET A 33 -0.67 -15.83 6.37
C MET A 33 -1.71 -14.73 6.08
N VAL A 34 -2.58 -14.42 7.05
CA VAL A 34 -3.57 -13.33 6.96
C VAL A 34 -3.16 -12.20 7.89
N ASN A 35 -2.92 -11.02 7.34
CA ASN A 35 -2.43 -9.82 8.02
C ASN A 35 -3.46 -8.71 7.86
N ASP A 36 -4.46 -8.69 8.73
CA ASP A 36 -5.58 -7.75 8.65
C ASP A 36 -5.34 -6.47 9.47
N PHE A 37 -4.55 -5.53 8.93
CA PHE A 37 -4.24 -4.28 9.63
C PHE A 37 -5.35 -3.23 9.49
N ALA A 38 -6.27 -3.41 8.53
CA ALA A 38 -7.45 -2.55 8.38
C ALA A 38 -8.63 -2.97 9.29
N GLY A 39 -8.59 -4.18 9.87
CA GLY A 39 -9.67 -4.72 10.70
C GLY A 39 -10.95 -5.01 9.91
N VAL A 40 -10.83 -5.38 8.64
CA VAL A 40 -11.95 -5.59 7.71
C VAL A 40 -12.29 -7.06 7.48
N ILE A 41 -11.50 -7.98 8.04
CA ILE A 41 -11.68 -9.42 7.88
C ILE A 41 -12.28 -10.01 9.17
N ASP A 42 -13.51 -10.53 9.07
CA ASP A 42 -14.14 -11.28 10.15
C ASP A 42 -13.47 -12.64 10.39
N GLU A 43 -13.78 -13.26 11.54
CA GLU A 43 -13.10 -14.50 11.96
C GLU A 43 -13.41 -15.68 11.04
N ALA A 44 -14.64 -15.80 10.54
CA ALA A 44 -15.01 -16.88 9.62
C ALA A 44 -14.24 -16.79 8.30
N THR A 45 -14.09 -15.58 7.78
CA THR A 45 -13.32 -15.28 6.56
C THR A 45 -11.84 -15.52 6.80
N ARG A 46 -11.29 -15.09 7.94
CA ARG A 46 -9.89 -15.34 8.34
C ARG A 46 -9.58 -16.83 8.36
N GLN A 47 -10.44 -17.64 8.98
CA GLN A 47 -10.28 -19.11 9.02
C GLN A 47 -10.34 -19.74 7.62
N ARG A 48 -11.22 -19.25 6.75
CA ARG A 48 -11.28 -19.71 5.36
C ARG A 48 -10.02 -19.35 4.58
N LEU A 49 -9.52 -18.12 4.69
CA LEU A 49 -8.31 -17.67 4.02
C LEU A 49 -7.07 -18.43 4.49
N ASN A 50 -6.95 -18.65 5.80
CA ASN A 50 -5.87 -19.48 6.36
C ASN A 50 -5.89 -20.91 5.79
N ARG A 51 -7.07 -21.54 5.69
CA ARG A 51 -7.20 -22.87 5.06
C ARG A 51 -6.77 -22.88 3.60
N ILE A 52 -7.18 -21.87 2.82
CA ILE A 52 -6.78 -21.77 1.41
C ILE A 52 -5.26 -21.60 1.28
N ALA A 53 -4.68 -20.72 2.08
CA ALA A 53 -3.24 -20.47 2.07
C ALA A 53 -2.45 -21.70 2.50
N GLU A 54 -2.94 -22.45 3.50
CA GLU A 54 -2.40 -23.74 3.91
C GLU A 54 -2.47 -24.78 2.78
N ASP A 55 -3.60 -24.89 2.10
CA ASP A 55 -3.79 -25.81 0.97
C ASP A 55 -2.80 -25.50 -0.17
N VAL A 56 -2.58 -24.22 -0.48
CA VAL A 56 -1.59 -23.79 -1.47
C VAL A 56 -0.19 -24.23 -1.06
N ARG A 57 0.18 -24.00 0.21
CA ARG A 57 1.48 -24.42 0.75
C ARG A 57 1.66 -25.93 0.70
N ALA A 58 0.65 -26.68 1.14
CA ALA A 58 0.72 -28.13 1.20
C ALA A 58 0.78 -28.80 -0.18
N ARG A 59 0.11 -28.22 -1.19
CA ARG A 59 -0.02 -28.84 -2.51
C ARG A 59 1.02 -28.41 -3.53
N SER A 60 1.56 -27.20 -3.39
CA SER A 60 2.48 -26.61 -4.38
C SER A 60 3.81 -26.14 -3.79
N GLY A 61 3.98 -26.19 -2.46
CA GLY A 61 5.10 -25.51 -1.80
C GLY A 61 5.03 -23.98 -1.85
N GLY A 62 4.02 -23.41 -2.53
CA GLY A 62 3.83 -21.97 -2.66
C GLY A 62 3.44 -21.30 -1.35
N GLU A 63 3.96 -20.10 -1.12
CA GLU A 63 3.64 -19.29 0.05
C GLU A 63 2.69 -18.15 -0.34
N MET A 64 1.72 -17.86 0.54
CA MET A 64 0.73 -16.80 0.32
C MET A 64 0.64 -15.91 1.56
N ALA A 65 0.77 -14.60 1.34
CA ALA A 65 0.48 -13.57 2.32
C ALA A 65 -0.73 -12.74 1.84
N ILE A 66 -1.80 -12.75 2.63
CA ILE A 66 -2.98 -11.92 2.46
C ILE A 66 -2.84 -10.72 3.39
N VAL A 67 -3.00 -9.50 2.86
CA VAL A 67 -2.78 -8.27 3.62
C VAL A 67 -3.89 -7.27 3.36
N THR A 68 -4.41 -6.65 4.42
CA THR A 68 -5.23 -5.44 4.34
C THR A 68 -4.47 -4.31 5.04
N LEU A 69 -4.50 -3.13 4.42
CA LEU A 69 -3.93 -1.91 4.99
C LEU A 69 -5.02 -0.85 4.99
N PRO A 70 -5.11 -0.01 6.04
CA PRO A 70 -6.13 1.04 6.12
C PRO A 70 -5.94 2.13 5.06
N ASP A 71 -4.69 2.37 4.63
CA ASP A 71 -4.36 3.32 3.58
C ASP A 71 -3.05 2.92 2.88
N ILE A 72 -2.96 3.25 1.59
CA ILE A 72 -1.75 3.15 0.77
C ILE A 72 -1.44 4.47 0.04
N GLY A 73 -2.10 5.57 0.42
CA GLY A 73 -1.99 6.87 -0.21
C GLY A 73 -2.30 6.80 -1.71
N GLN A 74 -1.48 7.50 -2.50
CA GLN A 74 -1.60 7.55 -3.97
C GLN A 74 -0.76 6.46 -4.67
N ARG A 75 -0.37 5.40 -3.96
CA ARG A 75 0.50 4.34 -4.51
C ARG A 75 -0.34 3.28 -5.22
N ALA A 76 0.24 2.64 -6.23
CA ALA A 76 -0.34 1.45 -6.81
C ALA A 76 -0.29 0.29 -5.81
N ALA A 77 -1.40 -0.43 -5.64
CA ALA A 77 -1.46 -1.59 -4.76
C ALA A 77 -0.40 -2.65 -5.10
N SER A 78 -0.06 -2.80 -6.39
CA SER A 78 1.01 -3.69 -6.87
C SER A 78 2.39 -3.32 -6.32
N ASP A 79 2.70 -2.02 -6.23
CA ASP A 79 4.00 -1.55 -5.72
C ASP A 79 4.12 -1.84 -4.22
N ILE A 80 3.01 -1.67 -3.49
CA ILE A 80 2.93 -2.01 -2.06
C ILE A 80 3.06 -3.52 -1.87
N ALA A 81 2.32 -4.32 -2.64
CA ALA A 81 2.40 -5.77 -2.59
C ALA A 81 3.81 -6.29 -2.88
N LEU A 82 4.49 -5.73 -3.89
CA LEU A 82 5.89 -6.07 -4.20
C LEU A 82 6.84 -5.71 -3.06
N ARG A 83 6.64 -4.54 -2.43
CA ARG A 83 7.44 -4.12 -1.28
C ARG A 83 7.25 -5.06 -0.10
N ILE A 84 6.00 -5.38 0.25
CA ILE A 84 5.65 -6.37 1.29
C ILE A 84 6.33 -7.71 1.00
N GLY A 85 6.17 -8.23 -0.22
CA GLY A 85 6.77 -9.51 -0.62
C GLY A 85 8.29 -9.54 -0.45
N ARG A 86 8.98 -8.42 -0.74
CA ARG A 86 10.43 -8.30 -0.56
C ARG A 86 10.84 -8.17 0.92
N GLU A 87 10.15 -7.32 1.68
CA GLU A 87 10.48 -7.06 3.09
C GLU A 87 10.22 -8.29 3.97
N TRP A 88 9.07 -8.95 3.76
CA TRP A 88 8.70 -10.15 4.49
C TRP A 88 9.29 -11.42 3.89
N LYS A 89 9.82 -11.31 2.67
CA LYS A 89 10.47 -12.38 1.92
C LYS A 89 9.54 -13.58 1.65
N VAL A 90 8.30 -13.27 1.28
CA VAL A 90 7.27 -14.26 0.92
C VAL A 90 7.76 -15.10 -0.25
N GLY A 91 7.66 -16.42 -0.14
CA GLY A 91 8.02 -17.36 -1.21
C GLY A 91 9.49 -17.78 -1.22
N ARG A 92 10.28 -17.42 -0.19
CA ARG A 92 11.69 -17.85 -0.08
C ARG A 92 11.88 -19.36 0.09
N ILE A 93 10.82 -20.11 0.40
CA ILE A 93 10.90 -21.54 0.70
C ILE A 93 10.87 -22.40 -0.59
N ALA A 94 10.38 -21.89 -1.71
CA ALA A 94 10.26 -22.64 -2.96
C ALA A 94 11.39 -22.32 -3.95
N SER A 95 11.99 -23.33 -4.57
CA SER A 95 12.88 -23.11 -5.71
C SER A 95 12.04 -22.82 -6.96
N PRO A 96 12.51 -21.99 -7.89
CA PRO A 96 11.83 -21.79 -9.17
C PRO A 96 11.71 -23.14 -9.92
N GLY A 97 10.49 -23.62 -10.13
CA GLY A 97 10.22 -24.83 -10.94
C GLY A 97 9.89 -26.11 -10.17
N ASP A 98 9.70 -26.06 -8.85
CA ASP A 98 9.38 -27.25 -8.02
C ASP A 98 7.89 -27.69 -8.04
N ALA A 99 7.15 -27.37 -9.11
CA ALA A 99 5.73 -27.72 -9.28
C ALA A 99 5.53 -28.87 -10.28
#